data_AF-A0A494ZS72-F1
#
_entry.id   AF-A0A494ZS72-F1
#
_cell.length_a   1.000
_cell.length_b   1.000
_cell.length_c   1.000
_cell.angle_alpha   90.00
_cell.angle_beta   90.00
_cell.angle_gamma   90.00
#
_symmetry.space_group_name_H-M   'P 1'
#
loop_
_entity.id
_entity.type
_entity.pdbx_description
1 polymer ?
#
loop_
_entity_poly.entity_id
_entity_poly.type
_entity_poly.pdbx_seq_one_letter_code
_entity_poly.pdbx_strand_id
1 'polypeptide(L)'
;MSQVAKRDLRIDLLRIFSMLFIIMHHCIINDFGLQTMLKENTLTRFGNLLIIMNSIVIVGVNLFFLMSGYCKIHLKPQTVLLLIIKVYLISTLIQLTGLLSGHIPFDSDWIKNTLNPFDYYWFLGAYILLMFTSPLLNLIIDNISLSMFKSYVIGFFLIICIYGFTIDGSLHLSYGYSYLMAVALYILGNGIRKFQNEWRLLLYNRKFYILTWFTVILLNSLLIKLLYKSGNGLRAWTFYAYNNPCVAIASITLLLFAIRSNNNIKTNWFLRNLPQSTIITYLIHSTCWLTIFRQSFIMWQINHYGILFTLCMLPLFAFCIYLLATFINIIYEKILGNFFRRILRN
;
A
#
# COMPACT_ATOMS: atom_id res chain seq x y z
N MET A 1 -2.63 -34.69 -3.53
CA MET A 1 -1.63 -34.04 -2.65
C MET A 1 -1.46 -32.59 -3.10
N SER A 2 -2.09 -31.63 -2.42
CA SER A 2 -1.98 -30.22 -2.80
C SER A 2 -0.54 -29.74 -2.58
N GLN A 3 0.18 -29.44 -3.67
CA GLN A 3 1.46 -28.73 -3.60
C GLN A 3 1.26 -27.46 -2.78
N VAL A 4 1.81 -27.42 -1.57
CA VAL A 4 1.95 -26.19 -0.81
C VAL A 4 2.82 -25.27 -1.66
N ALA A 5 2.22 -24.20 -2.21
CA ALA A 5 2.94 -23.26 -3.06
C ALA A 5 4.21 -22.79 -2.33
N LYS A 6 5.38 -23.02 -2.94
CA LYS A 6 6.68 -22.64 -2.39
C LYS A 6 6.69 -21.12 -2.16
N ARG A 7 6.94 -20.71 -0.92
CA ARG A 7 6.98 -19.31 -0.49
C ARG A 7 8.06 -18.53 -1.25
N ASP A 8 7.68 -17.42 -1.88
CA ASP A 8 8.61 -16.54 -2.61
C ASP A 8 9.08 -15.39 -1.71
N LEU A 9 10.31 -15.47 -1.23
CA LEU A 9 10.91 -14.48 -0.33
C LEU A 9 11.07 -13.10 -0.97
N ARG A 10 11.15 -13.02 -2.30
CA ARG A 10 11.27 -11.74 -3.01
C ARG A 10 9.98 -10.94 -2.88
N ILE A 11 8.84 -11.63 -2.99
CA ILE A 11 7.52 -11.01 -2.81
C ILE A 11 7.30 -10.65 -1.34
N ASP A 12 7.78 -11.46 -0.40
CA ASP A 12 7.69 -11.13 1.02
C ASP A 12 8.51 -9.90 1.42
N LEU A 13 9.72 -9.76 0.89
CA LEU A 13 10.50 -8.53 1.04
C LEU A 13 9.75 -7.35 0.44
N LEU A 14 9.19 -7.52 -0.76
CA LEU A 14 8.44 -6.48 -1.45
C LEU A 14 7.19 -6.06 -0.67
N ARG A 15 6.53 -6.98 0.05
CA ARG A 15 5.45 -6.66 1.00
C ARG A 15 5.93 -5.77 2.15
N ILE A 16 7.09 -6.06 2.74
CA ILE A 16 7.68 -5.20 3.77
C ILE A 16 7.97 -3.82 3.20
N PHE A 17 8.64 -3.74 2.05
CA PHE A 17 8.91 -2.46 1.37
C PHE A 17 7.64 -1.68 1.04
N SER A 18 6.59 -2.36 0.55
CA SER A 18 5.30 -1.71 0.25
C SER A 18 4.68 -1.06 1.49
N MET A 19 4.79 -1.71 2.65
CA MET A 19 4.26 -1.16 3.90
C MET A 19 5.13 -0.01 4.42
N LEU A 20 6.45 -0.11 4.32
CA LEU A 20 7.35 1.01 4.67
C LEU A 20 7.06 2.23 3.80
N PHE A 21 6.84 2.02 2.51
CA PHE A 21 6.45 3.08 1.57
C PHE A 21 5.12 3.73 1.97
N ILE A 22 4.11 2.96 2.38
CA ILE A 22 2.83 3.50 2.86
C ILE A 22 3.03 4.35 4.13
N ILE A 23 3.82 3.89 5.10
CA ILE A 23 4.11 4.65 6.32
C ILE A 23 4.84 5.96 5.98
N MET A 24 5.89 5.88 5.16
CA MET A 24 6.66 7.05 4.73
C MET A 24 5.79 8.04 3.95
N HIS A 25 4.92 7.55 3.07
CA HIS A 25 3.95 8.37 2.34
C HIS A 25 3.10 9.18 3.31
N HIS A 26 2.45 8.54 4.29
CA HIS A 26 1.64 9.24 5.28
C HIS A 26 2.43 10.24 6.13
N CYS A 27 3.69 9.94 6.46
CA CYS A 27 4.55 10.90 7.13
C CYS A 27 4.80 12.13 6.26
N ILE A 28 5.13 11.93 4.98
CA ILE A 28 5.43 13.02 4.04
C ILE A 28 4.19 13.90 3.78
N ILE A 29 3.02 13.29 3.55
CA ILE A 29 1.83 14.04 3.18
C ILE A 29 1.18 14.76 4.37
N ASN A 30 1.16 14.11 5.55
CA ASN A 30 0.45 14.63 6.72
C ASN A 30 1.40 15.36 7.67
N ASP A 31 2.49 14.70 8.08
CA ASP A 31 3.34 15.22 9.17
C ASP A 31 4.33 16.28 8.68
N PHE A 32 4.91 16.10 7.49
CA PHE A 32 5.68 17.15 6.80
C PHE A 32 4.80 18.13 6.01
N GLY A 33 3.48 17.88 5.95
CA GLY A 33 2.51 18.81 5.38
C GLY A 33 2.49 18.92 3.85
N LEU A 34 3.12 18.01 3.09
CA LEU A 34 3.22 18.14 1.62
C LEU A 34 1.85 18.29 0.95
N GLN A 35 0.82 17.60 1.44
CA GLN A 35 -0.53 17.68 0.86
C GLN A 35 -1.09 19.09 0.98
N THR A 36 -1.07 19.66 2.18
CA THR A 36 -1.53 21.02 2.47
C THR A 36 -0.73 22.03 1.66
N MET A 37 0.59 21.89 1.64
CA MET A 37 1.49 22.80 0.93
C MET A 37 1.25 22.84 -0.58
N LEU A 38 0.94 21.70 -1.20
CA LEU A 38 0.57 21.66 -2.62
C LEU A 38 -0.80 22.26 -2.86
N LYS A 39 -1.80 21.93 -2.05
CA LYS A 39 -3.18 22.43 -2.24
C LYS A 39 -3.29 23.94 -2.03
N GLU A 40 -2.54 24.49 -1.08
CA GLU A 40 -2.58 25.90 -0.69
C GLU A 40 -1.52 26.76 -1.39
N ASN A 41 -0.69 26.16 -2.26
CA ASN A 41 0.42 26.84 -2.94
C ASN A 41 1.45 27.48 -1.98
N THR A 42 1.79 26.78 -0.88
CA THR A 42 2.70 27.24 0.19
C THR A 42 3.97 26.41 0.31
N LEU A 43 4.47 25.86 -0.81
CA LEU A 43 5.63 24.98 -0.84
C LEU A 43 6.90 25.65 -0.28
N THR A 44 7.51 25.03 0.72
CA THR A 44 8.74 25.52 1.37
C THR A 44 9.98 25.21 0.55
N ARG A 45 11.14 25.72 0.99
CA ARG A 45 12.47 25.44 0.41
C ARG A 45 12.73 23.94 0.18
N PHE A 46 12.22 23.06 1.05
CA PHE A 46 12.41 21.61 0.98
C PHE A 46 11.31 20.88 0.21
N GLY A 47 10.29 21.58 -0.28
CA GLY A 47 9.16 20.91 -0.92
C GLY A 47 9.50 20.17 -2.21
N ASN A 48 10.54 20.58 -2.94
CA ASN A 48 11.03 19.79 -4.08
C ASN A 48 11.52 18.39 -3.64
N LEU A 49 12.20 18.30 -2.50
CA LEU A 49 12.67 17.05 -1.94
C LEU A 49 11.48 16.19 -1.48
N LEU A 50 10.51 16.80 -0.81
CA LEU A 50 9.27 16.13 -0.41
C LEU A 50 8.50 15.59 -1.63
N ILE A 51 8.43 16.33 -2.73
CA ILE A 51 7.78 15.89 -3.97
C ILE A 51 8.44 14.62 -4.52
N ILE A 52 9.77 14.62 -4.60
CA ILE A 52 10.54 13.48 -5.12
C ILE A 52 10.38 12.27 -4.18
N MET A 53 10.56 12.48 -2.87
CA MET A 53 10.42 11.43 -1.87
C MET A 53 9.01 10.82 -1.88
N ASN A 54 7.97 11.65 -1.96
CA ASN A 54 6.59 11.15 -2.03
C ASN A 54 6.34 10.36 -3.32
N SER A 55 6.88 10.81 -4.45
CA SER A 55 6.77 10.11 -5.74
C SER A 55 7.45 8.73 -5.72
N ILE A 56 8.48 8.55 -4.88
CA ILE A 56 9.14 7.25 -4.67
C ILE A 56 8.23 6.29 -3.90
N VAL A 57 7.59 6.77 -2.83
CA VAL A 57 6.87 5.92 -1.88
C VAL A 57 5.38 5.75 -2.19
N ILE A 58 4.78 6.60 -3.02
CA ILE A 58 3.34 6.54 -3.36
C ILE A 58 2.93 5.19 -3.99
N VAL A 59 3.86 4.47 -4.61
CA VAL A 59 3.63 3.17 -5.25
C VAL A 59 3.26 2.05 -4.28
N GLY A 60 3.43 2.24 -2.96
CA GLY A 60 3.27 1.19 -1.95
C GLY A 60 1.91 0.46 -2.01
N VAL A 61 0.81 1.20 -2.10
CA VAL A 61 -0.55 0.61 -2.17
C VAL A 61 -0.74 -0.19 -3.46
N ASN A 62 -0.37 0.40 -4.61
CA ASN A 62 -0.48 -0.27 -5.90
C ASN A 62 0.34 -1.57 -5.95
N LEU A 63 1.55 -1.52 -5.41
CA LEU A 63 2.44 -2.67 -5.29
C LEU A 63 1.79 -3.78 -4.47
N PHE A 64 1.09 -3.43 -3.38
CA PHE A 64 0.39 -4.41 -2.54
C PHE A 64 -0.71 -5.17 -3.30
N PHE A 65 -1.55 -4.48 -4.08
CA PHE A 65 -2.57 -5.13 -4.90
C PHE A 65 -1.97 -5.97 -6.04
N LEU A 66 -0.95 -5.45 -6.73
CA LEU A 66 -0.21 -6.20 -7.76
C LEU A 66 0.40 -7.49 -7.21
N MET A 67 1.08 -7.42 -6.05
CA MET A 67 1.64 -8.60 -5.38
C MET A 67 0.56 -9.59 -4.95
N SER A 68 -0.59 -9.10 -4.49
CA SER A 68 -1.71 -9.94 -4.11
C SER A 68 -2.24 -10.74 -5.30
N GLY A 69 -2.36 -10.09 -6.47
CA GLY A 69 -2.68 -10.72 -7.74
C GLY A 69 -1.62 -11.73 -8.19
N TYR A 70 -0.35 -11.32 -8.16
CA TYR A 70 0.78 -12.18 -8.52
C TYR A 70 0.81 -13.45 -7.66
N CYS A 71 0.61 -13.35 -6.35
CA CYS A 71 0.56 -14.53 -5.49
C CYS A 71 -0.69 -15.39 -5.68
N LYS A 72 -1.75 -14.86 -6.29
CA LYS A 72 -3.12 -15.40 -6.33
C LYS A 72 -3.70 -15.58 -4.94
N ILE A 73 -4.70 -14.77 -4.59
CA ILE A 73 -5.47 -14.98 -3.36
C ILE A 73 -6.39 -16.18 -3.58
N HIS A 74 -6.24 -17.20 -2.75
CA HIS A 74 -7.18 -18.32 -2.64
C HIS A 74 -8.10 -18.06 -1.45
N LEU A 75 -9.38 -17.79 -1.71
CA LEU A 75 -10.36 -17.51 -0.68
C LEU A 75 -10.47 -18.72 0.26
N LYS A 76 -10.25 -18.45 1.54
CA LYS A 76 -10.55 -19.36 2.64
C LYS A 76 -11.43 -18.57 3.62
N PRO A 77 -12.73 -18.89 3.75
CA PRO A 77 -13.66 -18.13 4.59
C PRO A 77 -13.13 -17.93 6.02
N GLN A 78 -12.52 -18.98 6.60
CA GLN A 78 -11.86 -18.93 7.91
C GLN A 78 -10.77 -17.85 7.98
N THR A 79 -9.97 -17.67 6.93
CA THR A 79 -8.91 -16.63 6.88
C THR A 79 -9.52 -15.23 6.83
N VAL A 80 -10.62 -15.04 6.10
CA VAL A 80 -11.33 -13.76 6.05
C VAL A 80 -11.95 -13.44 7.41
N LEU A 81 -12.60 -14.42 8.05
CA LEU A 81 -13.19 -14.23 9.37
C LEU A 81 -12.12 -13.92 10.43
N LEU A 82 -10.98 -14.62 10.41
CA LEU A 82 -9.84 -14.32 11.29
C LEU A 82 -9.28 -12.92 11.06
N LEU A 83 -9.26 -12.45 9.81
CA LEU A 83 -8.85 -11.09 9.46
C LEU A 83 -9.82 -10.07 10.04
N ILE A 84 -11.13 -10.27 9.86
CA ILE A 84 -12.17 -9.39 10.39
C ILE A 84 -12.08 -9.31 11.92
N ILE A 85 -12.02 -10.46 12.61
CA ILE A 85 -11.86 -10.53 14.07
C ILE A 85 -10.60 -9.78 14.51
N LYS A 86 -9.46 -10.03 13.85
CA LYS A 86 -8.19 -9.34 14.15
C LYS A 86 -8.34 -7.82 14.03
N VAL A 87 -8.98 -7.35 12.96
CA VAL A 87 -9.20 -5.92 12.73
C VAL A 87 -10.04 -5.33 13.85
N TYR A 88 -11.22 -5.89 14.12
CA TYR A 88 -12.10 -5.39 15.17
C TYR A 88 -11.42 -5.35 16.54
N LEU A 89 -10.70 -6.41 16.91
CA LEU A 89 -10.00 -6.46 18.19
C LEU A 89 -8.92 -5.38 18.27
N ILE A 90 -8.05 -5.28 17.27
CA ILE A 90 -6.94 -4.33 17.28
C ILE A 90 -7.45 -2.89 17.18
N SER A 91 -8.41 -2.59 16.30
CA SER A 91 -8.98 -1.24 16.18
C SER A 91 -9.69 -0.83 17.47
N THR A 92 -10.50 -1.71 18.06
CA THR A 92 -11.20 -1.42 19.32
C THR A 92 -10.22 -1.17 20.45
N LEU A 93 -9.15 -1.97 20.57
CA LEU A 93 -8.10 -1.75 21.57
C LEU A 93 -7.39 -0.39 21.37
N ILE A 94 -7.14 0.00 20.12
CA ILE A 94 -6.54 1.30 19.83
C ILE A 94 -7.52 2.43 20.21
N GLN A 95 -8.81 2.31 19.90
CA GLN A 95 -9.80 3.32 20.28
C GLN A 95 -10.02 3.41 21.79
N LEU A 96 -10.01 2.28 22.50
CA LEU A 96 -10.10 2.23 23.97
C LEU A 96 -8.89 2.91 24.62
N THR A 97 -7.69 2.63 24.13
CA THR A 97 -6.47 3.23 24.69
C THR A 97 -6.41 4.73 24.43
N GLY A 98 -6.86 5.21 23.26
CA GLY A 98 -7.01 6.63 22.98
C GLY A 98 -8.05 7.31 23.88
N LEU A 99 -9.17 6.63 24.16
CA LEU A 99 -10.20 7.12 25.08
C LEU A 99 -9.67 7.22 26.53
N LEU A 100 -9.07 6.14 27.04
CA LEU A 100 -8.58 6.05 28.42
C LEU A 100 -7.40 7.00 28.69
N SER A 101 -6.61 7.32 27.66
CA SER A 101 -5.52 8.29 27.75
C SER A 101 -5.98 9.74 27.59
N GLY A 102 -7.27 9.98 27.32
CA GLY A 102 -7.83 11.32 27.11
C GLY A 102 -7.47 11.95 25.76
N HIS A 103 -6.90 11.19 24.81
CA HIS A 103 -6.57 11.68 23.47
C HIS A 103 -7.76 11.63 22.50
N ILE A 104 -8.80 10.86 22.82
CA ILE A 104 -10.04 10.81 22.05
C ILE A 104 -11.23 11.07 22.99
N PRO A 105 -12.14 12.00 22.67
CA PRO A 105 -13.36 12.18 23.45
C PRO A 105 -14.33 11.00 23.27
N PHE A 106 -15.16 10.75 24.28
CA PHE A 106 -16.29 9.84 24.14
C PHE A 106 -17.45 10.54 23.44
N ASP A 107 -17.63 10.29 22.15
CA ASP A 107 -18.69 10.89 21.33
C ASP A 107 -19.29 9.90 20.31
N SER A 108 -20.23 10.39 19.48
CA SER A 108 -20.85 9.59 18.43
C SER A 108 -19.85 9.08 17.38
N ASP A 109 -18.78 9.85 17.12
CA ASP A 109 -17.77 9.48 16.15
C ASP A 109 -16.88 8.36 16.70
N TRP A 110 -16.55 8.38 17.99
CA TRP A 110 -15.88 7.27 18.67
C TRP A 110 -16.69 5.97 18.58
N ILE A 111 -18.00 6.04 18.83
CA ILE A 111 -18.90 4.88 18.72
C ILE A 111 -18.91 4.37 17.27
N LYS A 112 -19.12 5.27 16.30
CA LYS A 112 -19.15 4.93 14.87
C LYS A 112 -17.84 4.29 14.40
N ASN A 113 -16.70 4.87 14.74
CA ASN A 113 -15.39 4.38 14.35
C ASN A 113 -15.02 3.04 15.02
N THR A 114 -15.58 2.77 16.21
CA THR A 114 -15.40 1.50 16.92
C THR A 114 -16.27 0.39 16.31
N LEU A 115 -17.52 0.72 15.97
CA LEU A 115 -18.47 -0.25 15.37
C LEU A 115 -18.21 -0.52 13.89
N ASN A 116 -17.68 0.46 13.15
CA ASN A 116 -17.37 0.31 11.73
C ASN A 116 -15.93 0.74 11.40
N PRO A 117 -14.93 -0.09 11.75
CA PRO A 117 -13.54 0.21 11.40
C PRO A 117 -13.31 0.25 9.88
N PHE A 118 -14.16 -0.36 9.05
CA PHE A 118 -13.95 -0.43 7.60
C PHE A 118 -14.21 0.90 6.88
N ASP A 119 -15.08 1.76 7.41
CA ASP A 119 -15.26 3.11 6.87
C ASP A 119 -14.00 3.96 7.05
N TYR A 120 -13.32 3.78 8.19
CA TYR A 120 -12.08 4.49 8.50
C TYR A 120 -10.89 3.92 7.69
N TYR A 121 -10.83 2.60 7.54
CA TYR A 121 -9.76 1.88 6.85
C TYR A 121 -10.16 1.47 5.43
N TRP A 122 -10.26 2.44 4.52
CA TRP A 122 -10.72 2.24 3.13
C TRP A 122 -10.04 1.05 2.42
N PHE A 123 -8.72 0.90 2.62
CA PHE A 123 -7.93 -0.15 1.99
C PHE A 123 -8.37 -1.53 2.43
N LEU A 124 -8.71 -1.68 3.71
CA LEU A 124 -9.13 -2.95 4.28
C LEU A 124 -10.48 -3.38 3.72
N GLY A 125 -11.43 -2.46 3.59
CA GLY A 125 -12.72 -2.72 2.95
C GLY A 125 -12.53 -3.20 1.50
N ALA A 126 -11.74 -2.46 0.71
CA ALA A 126 -11.42 -2.84 -0.67
C ALA A 126 -10.70 -4.20 -0.75
N TYR A 127 -9.79 -4.48 0.18
CA TYR A 127 -9.03 -5.74 0.21
C TYR A 127 -9.90 -6.95 0.58
N ILE A 128 -10.80 -6.82 1.54
CA ILE A 128 -11.73 -7.91 1.91
C ILE A 128 -12.67 -8.22 0.74
N LEU A 129 -13.24 -7.18 0.11
CA LEU A 129 -14.08 -7.36 -1.07
C LEU A 129 -13.29 -8.05 -2.20
N LEU A 130 -12.04 -7.66 -2.40
CA LEU A 130 -11.13 -8.31 -3.34
C LEU A 130 -10.86 -9.78 -2.99
N MET A 131 -10.72 -10.13 -1.71
CA MET A 131 -10.57 -11.53 -1.31
C MET A 131 -11.80 -12.37 -1.68
N PHE A 132 -13.01 -11.81 -1.53
CA PHE A 132 -14.25 -12.50 -1.92
C PHE A 132 -14.37 -12.69 -3.44
N THR A 133 -13.95 -11.69 -4.23
CA THR A 133 -14.02 -11.77 -5.70
C THR A 133 -12.82 -12.44 -6.33
N SER A 134 -11.73 -12.64 -5.59
CA SER A 134 -10.49 -13.24 -6.09
C SER A 134 -10.67 -14.61 -6.74
N PRO A 135 -11.53 -15.54 -6.27
CA PRO A 135 -11.72 -16.84 -6.93
C PRO A 135 -12.25 -16.69 -8.35
N LEU A 136 -13.22 -15.80 -8.57
CA LEU A 136 -13.78 -15.52 -9.88
C LEU A 136 -12.73 -14.84 -10.78
N LEU A 137 -12.03 -13.84 -10.27
CA LEU A 137 -10.96 -13.16 -10.99
C LEU A 137 -9.84 -14.12 -11.39
N ASN A 138 -9.47 -15.05 -10.51
CA ASN A 138 -8.48 -16.08 -10.81
C ASN A 138 -8.96 -17.01 -11.92
N LEU A 139 -10.23 -17.46 -11.87
CA LEU A 139 -10.82 -18.30 -12.90
C LEU A 139 -10.79 -17.62 -14.28
N ILE A 140 -11.12 -16.33 -14.34
CA ILE A 140 -11.06 -15.55 -15.58
C ILE A 140 -9.63 -15.54 -16.11
N ILE A 141 -8.66 -15.12 -15.30
CA ILE A 141 -7.26 -15.03 -15.74
C ILE A 141 -6.70 -16.40 -16.14
N ASP A 142 -7.09 -17.47 -15.46
CA ASP A 142 -6.61 -18.82 -15.74
C ASP A 142 -7.13 -19.38 -17.07
N ASN A 143 -8.28 -18.92 -17.57
CA ASN A 143 -8.89 -19.43 -18.80
C ASN A 143 -8.71 -18.54 -20.04
N ILE A 144 -8.32 -17.27 -19.90
CA ILE A 144 -8.09 -16.39 -21.07
C ILE A 144 -6.74 -16.63 -21.73
N SER A 145 -6.63 -16.32 -23.03
CA SER A 145 -5.36 -16.31 -23.77
C SER A 145 -4.56 -15.02 -23.54
N LEU A 146 -3.26 -15.02 -23.88
CA LEU A 146 -2.44 -13.79 -23.84
C LEU A 146 -3.02 -12.67 -24.71
N SER A 147 -3.61 -13.01 -25.86
CA SER A 147 -4.26 -12.04 -26.74
C SER A 147 -5.44 -11.36 -26.04
N MET A 148 -6.33 -12.15 -25.43
CA MET A 148 -7.46 -11.61 -24.66
C MET A 148 -7.00 -10.81 -23.45
N PHE A 149 -5.95 -11.24 -22.76
CA PHE A 149 -5.36 -10.49 -21.66
C PHE A 149 -4.89 -9.10 -22.12
N LYS A 150 -4.17 -9.01 -23.25
CA LYS A 150 -3.71 -7.73 -23.80
C LYS A 150 -4.86 -6.83 -24.24
N SER A 151 -5.86 -7.38 -24.92
CA SER A 151 -6.97 -6.56 -25.42
C SER A 151 -7.90 -6.07 -24.30
N TYR A 152 -8.31 -6.97 -23.41
CA TYR A 152 -9.36 -6.67 -22.44
C TYR A 152 -8.81 -6.25 -21.08
N VAL A 153 -7.81 -6.95 -20.53
CA VAL A 153 -7.31 -6.65 -19.19
C VAL A 153 -6.41 -5.42 -19.20
N ILE A 154 -5.47 -5.32 -20.14
CA ILE A 154 -4.66 -4.10 -20.28
C ILE A 154 -5.55 -2.94 -20.76
N GLY A 155 -6.48 -3.18 -21.68
CA GLY A 155 -7.46 -2.17 -22.10
C GLY A 155 -8.25 -1.59 -20.91
N PHE A 156 -8.81 -2.46 -20.06
CA PHE A 156 -9.50 -2.06 -18.83
C PHE A 156 -8.60 -1.28 -17.86
N PHE A 157 -7.36 -1.74 -17.66
CA PHE A 157 -6.38 -1.03 -16.83
C PHE A 157 -6.06 0.36 -17.38
N LEU A 158 -5.89 0.50 -18.70
CA LEU A 158 -5.66 1.78 -19.36
C LEU A 158 -6.88 2.71 -19.25
N ILE A 159 -8.11 2.20 -19.32
CA ILE A 159 -9.31 3.00 -19.07
C ILE A 159 -9.28 3.56 -17.64
N ILE A 160 -9.02 2.73 -16.64
CA ILE A 160 -8.95 3.18 -15.24
C ILE A 160 -7.84 4.22 -15.04
N CYS A 161 -6.67 4.01 -15.66
CA CYS A 161 -5.52 4.89 -15.47
C CYS A 161 -5.54 6.16 -16.33
N ILE A 162 -6.10 6.15 -17.54
CA ILE A 162 -6.12 7.30 -18.44
C ILE A 162 -7.43 8.05 -18.27
N TYR A 163 -8.55 7.37 -18.52
CA TYR A 163 -9.87 7.98 -18.42
C TYR A 163 -10.20 8.29 -16.96
N GLY A 164 -10.01 7.32 -16.04
CA GLY A 164 -10.28 7.52 -14.63
C GLY A 164 -9.39 8.56 -13.94
N PHE A 165 -8.19 8.81 -14.45
CA PHE A 165 -7.30 9.86 -13.93
C PHE A 165 -7.66 11.25 -14.46
N THR A 166 -8.05 11.34 -15.73
CA THR A 166 -8.38 12.61 -16.38
C THR A 166 -9.80 13.08 -16.09
N ILE A 167 -10.74 12.14 -15.94
CA ILE A 167 -12.18 12.36 -15.77
C ILE A 167 -12.66 11.45 -14.62
N ASP A 168 -12.26 11.76 -13.38
CA ASP A 168 -12.59 10.96 -12.18
C ASP A 168 -14.11 10.95 -11.87
N GLY A 169 -14.84 11.99 -12.30
CA GLY A 169 -16.22 12.27 -11.88
C GLY A 169 -17.29 11.27 -12.33
N SER A 170 -17.11 10.56 -13.45
CA SER A 170 -18.13 9.63 -13.96
C SER A 170 -17.98 8.21 -13.41
N LEU A 171 -16.75 7.77 -13.15
CA LEU A 171 -16.46 6.40 -12.69
C LEU A 171 -16.33 6.27 -11.17
N HIS A 172 -16.39 7.39 -10.43
CA HIS A 172 -16.25 7.42 -8.96
C HIS A 172 -15.01 6.64 -8.48
N LEU A 173 -13.88 6.81 -9.18
CA LEU A 173 -12.65 6.08 -8.88
C LEU A 173 -11.87 6.69 -7.71
N SER A 174 -12.24 7.90 -7.28
CA SER A 174 -11.69 8.62 -6.14
C SER A 174 -10.17 8.67 -6.19
N TYR A 175 -9.60 9.09 -7.33
CA TYR A 175 -8.14 9.12 -7.55
C TYR A 175 -7.46 7.74 -7.36
N GLY A 176 -8.18 6.65 -7.61
CA GLY A 176 -7.73 5.27 -7.48
C GLY A 176 -7.85 4.70 -6.05
N TYR A 177 -8.42 5.43 -5.09
CA TYR A 177 -8.79 4.93 -3.76
C TYR A 177 -10.09 4.11 -3.84
N SER A 178 -10.12 3.10 -4.70
CA SER A 178 -11.32 2.36 -5.03
C SER A 178 -11.08 0.87 -5.19
N TYR A 179 -12.14 0.10 -4.93
CA TYR A 179 -12.15 -1.33 -5.20
C TYR A 179 -11.87 -1.66 -6.67
N LEU A 180 -12.33 -0.83 -7.61
CA LEU A 180 -12.11 -1.06 -9.04
C LEU A 180 -10.62 -1.00 -9.41
N MET A 181 -9.89 -0.03 -8.85
CA MET A 181 -8.44 0.05 -9.00
C MET A 181 -7.74 -1.18 -8.38
N ALA A 182 -8.21 -1.63 -7.20
CA ALA A 182 -7.69 -2.83 -6.55
C ALA A 182 -7.87 -4.08 -7.43
N VAL A 183 -9.05 -4.26 -8.05
CA VAL A 183 -9.32 -5.34 -9.00
C VAL A 183 -8.40 -5.25 -10.21
N ALA A 184 -8.27 -4.06 -10.81
CA ALA A 184 -7.45 -3.85 -12.01
C ALA A 184 -5.97 -4.20 -11.77
N LEU A 185 -5.41 -3.76 -10.63
CA LEU A 185 -4.05 -4.12 -10.23
C LEU A 185 -3.92 -5.60 -9.89
N TYR A 186 -4.91 -6.19 -9.23
CA TYR A 186 -4.91 -7.61 -8.89
C TYR A 186 -4.87 -8.50 -10.15
N ILE A 187 -5.78 -8.26 -11.11
CA ILE A 187 -5.82 -9.05 -12.35
C ILE A 187 -4.56 -8.84 -13.19
N LEU A 188 -3.99 -7.63 -13.18
CA LEU A 188 -2.72 -7.34 -13.84
C LEU A 188 -1.57 -8.13 -13.20
N GLY A 189 -1.47 -8.13 -11.88
CA GLY A 189 -0.47 -8.92 -11.15
C GLY A 189 -0.59 -10.43 -11.41
N ASN A 190 -1.82 -10.95 -11.43
CA ASN A 190 -2.09 -12.35 -11.74
C ASN A 190 -1.69 -12.69 -13.19
N GLY A 191 -2.08 -11.84 -14.14
CA GLY A 191 -1.69 -12.00 -15.55
C GLY A 191 -0.19 -11.92 -15.79
N ILE A 192 0.53 -11.03 -15.09
CA ILE A 192 1.99 -10.98 -15.11
C ILE A 192 2.56 -12.35 -14.74
N ARG A 193 2.06 -13.00 -13.67
CA ARG A 193 2.53 -14.34 -13.29
C ARG A 193 2.21 -15.40 -14.34
N LYS A 194 0.98 -15.40 -14.89
CA LYS A 194 0.54 -16.39 -15.88
C LYS A 194 1.36 -16.28 -17.16
N PHE A 195 1.50 -15.07 -17.69
CA PHE A 195 2.04 -14.84 -19.03
C PHE A 195 3.49 -14.35 -19.05
N GLN A 196 4.21 -14.29 -17.92
CA GLN A 196 5.60 -13.78 -17.87
C GLN A 196 6.53 -14.40 -18.92
N ASN A 197 6.36 -15.70 -19.23
CA ASN A 197 7.16 -16.41 -20.23
C ASN A 197 6.70 -16.09 -21.67
N GLU A 198 5.40 -16.26 -21.95
CA GLU A 198 4.82 -16.04 -23.29
C GLU A 198 4.93 -14.57 -23.74
N TRP A 199 4.66 -13.64 -22.82
CA TRP A 199 4.75 -12.21 -23.08
C TRP A 199 6.18 -11.68 -22.95
N ARG A 200 7.17 -12.55 -22.69
CA ARG A 200 8.59 -12.15 -22.68
C ARG A 200 8.86 -10.99 -21.70
N LEU A 201 8.02 -10.86 -20.67
CA LEU A 201 8.05 -9.75 -19.72
C LEU A 201 9.33 -9.73 -18.90
N LEU A 202 10.09 -10.82 -18.86
CA LEU A 202 11.34 -10.99 -18.11
C LEU A 202 12.59 -11.03 -19.02
N LEU A 203 12.46 -10.69 -20.32
CA LEU A 203 13.61 -10.62 -21.22
C LEU A 203 14.60 -9.52 -20.85
N TYR A 204 14.12 -8.42 -20.28
CA TYR A 204 14.98 -7.32 -19.89
C TYR A 204 15.72 -7.62 -18.57
N ASN A 205 16.93 -7.08 -18.43
CA ASN A 205 17.72 -7.18 -17.21
C ASN A 205 17.02 -6.40 -16.08
N ARG A 206 17.20 -6.80 -14.81
CA ARG A 206 16.78 -6.03 -13.62
C ARG A 206 17.17 -4.54 -13.69
N LYS A 207 18.32 -4.21 -14.30
CA LYS A 207 18.78 -2.82 -14.49
C LYS A 207 17.78 -2.00 -15.31
N PHE A 208 17.17 -2.59 -16.33
CA PHE A 208 16.15 -1.92 -17.14
C PHE A 208 14.95 -1.51 -16.27
N TYR A 209 14.36 -2.45 -15.51
CA TYR A 209 13.18 -2.14 -14.71
C TYR A 209 13.43 -1.08 -13.63
N ILE A 210 14.57 -1.12 -12.95
CA ILE A 210 14.89 -0.11 -11.93
C ILE A 210 15.19 1.26 -12.54
N LEU A 211 15.81 1.30 -13.72
CA LEU A 211 16.01 2.56 -14.45
C LEU A 211 14.68 3.12 -14.93
N THR A 212 13.81 2.30 -15.52
CA THR A 212 12.45 2.74 -15.91
C THR A 212 11.66 3.24 -14.72
N TRP A 213 11.71 2.54 -13.58
CA TRP A 213 11.10 2.97 -12.32
C TRP A 213 11.58 4.37 -11.92
N PHE A 214 12.90 4.58 -11.88
CA PHE A 214 13.49 5.86 -11.50
C PHE A 214 13.14 6.98 -12.50
N THR A 215 13.21 6.71 -13.80
CA THR A 215 12.85 7.65 -14.86
C THR A 215 11.39 8.09 -14.75
N VAL A 216 10.46 7.15 -14.54
CA VAL A 216 9.02 7.47 -14.43
C VAL A 216 8.72 8.27 -13.16
N ILE A 217 9.38 7.98 -12.04
CA ILE A 217 9.25 8.76 -10.80
C ILE A 217 9.76 10.18 -10.99
N LEU A 218 10.94 10.35 -11.61
CA LEU A 218 11.50 11.67 -11.88
C LEU A 218 10.61 12.47 -12.83
N LEU A 219 10.07 11.82 -13.87
CA LEU A 219 9.12 12.43 -14.78
C LEU A 219 7.86 12.89 -14.04
N ASN A 220 7.26 12.04 -13.20
CA ASN A 220 6.08 12.41 -12.41
C ASN A 220 6.38 13.58 -11.45
N SER A 221 7.52 13.54 -10.77
CA SER A 221 7.98 14.60 -9.86
C SER A 221 8.17 15.93 -10.60
N LEU A 222 8.73 15.88 -11.81
CA LEU A 222 8.90 17.05 -12.67
C LEU A 222 7.54 17.62 -13.09
N LEU A 223 6.59 16.77 -13.51
CA LEU A 223 5.25 17.20 -13.90
C LEU A 223 4.51 17.87 -12.72
N ILE A 224 4.59 17.29 -11.52
CA ILE A 224 4.04 17.87 -10.29
C ILE A 224 4.64 19.25 -10.04
N LYS A 225 5.97 19.38 -10.15
CA LYS A 225 6.67 20.66 -9.94
C LYS A 225 6.28 21.71 -10.98
N LEU A 226 6.13 21.33 -12.25
CA LEU A 226 5.73 22.23 -13.32
C LEU A 226 4.29 22.73 -13.12
N LEU A 227 3.37 21.84 -12.75
CA LEU A 227 1.98 22.18 -12.42
C LEU A 227 1.88 23.08 -11.19
N TYR A 228 2.70 22.82 -10.18
CA TYR A 228 2.78 23.69 -9.01
C TYR A 228 3.26 25.09 -9.41
N LYS A 229 4.34 25.18 -10.21
CA LYS A 229 4.88 26.46 -10.69
C LYS A 229 3.93 27.24 -11.59
N SER A 230 3.00 26.58 -12.27
CA SER A 230 1.94 27.25 -13.04
C SER A 230 0.75 27.69 -12.19
N GLY A 231 0.85 27.63 -10.86
CA GLY A 231 -0.19 28.02 -9.91
C GLY A 231 -1.29 26.97 -9.72
N ASN A 232 -1.13 25.76 -10.29
CA ASN A 232 -2.14 24.71 -10.26
C ASN A 232 -1.80 23.63 -9.21
N GLY A 233 -1.56 24.06 -7.97
CA GLY A 233 -1.18 23.20 -6.85
C GLY A 233 -2.16 22.06 -6.55
N LEU A 234 -3.47 22.30 -6.72
CA LEU A 234 -4.49 21.25 -6.56
C LEU A 234 -4.35 20.15 -7.61
N ARG A 235 -4.09 20.50 -8.88
CA ARG A 235 -3.80 19.52 -9.94
C ARG A 235 -2.42 18.88 -9.76
N ALA A 236 -1.44 19.59 -9.20
CA ALA A 236 -0.17 18.98 -8.82
C ALA A 236 -0.36 17.88 -7.76
N TRP A 237 -1.28 18.07 -6.80
CA TRP A 237 -1.64 17.03 -5.84
C TRP A 237 -2.30 15.80 -6.49
N THR A 238 -3.18 15.98 -7.48
CA THR A 238 -3.85 14.84 -8.13
C THR A 238 -2.88 13.92 -8.86
N PHE A 239 -1.67 14.37 -9.21
CA PHE A 239 -0.63 13.51 -9.80
C PHE A 239 -0.05 12.46 -8.82
N TYR A 240 -0.43 12.48 -7.54
CA TYR A 240 -0.20 11.36 -6.61
C TYR A 240 -1.32 10.33 -6.59
N ALA A 241 -2.37 10.49 -7.41
CA ALA A 241 -3.45 9.52 -7.53
C ALA A 241 -2.91 8.12 -7.88
N TYR A 242 -3.50 7.08 -7.29
CA TYR A 242 -3.09 5.70 -7.54
C TYR A 242 -3.37 5.25 -8.96
N ASN A 243 -4.39 5.82 -9.60
CA ASN A 243 -4.69 5.60 -11.01
C ASN A 243 -3.86 6.49 -11.96
N ASN A 244 -2.96 7.37 -11.48
CA ASN A 244 -2.03 8.06 -12.37
C ASN A 244 -1.18 7.02 -13.15
N PRO A 245 -1.10 7.10 -14.49
CA PRO A 245 -0.29 6.20 -15.31
C PRO A 245 1.18 6.08 -14.86
N CYS A 246 1.80 7.18 -14.41
CA CYS A 246 3.17 7.15 -13.90
C CYS A 246 3.29 6.32 -12.61
N VAL A 247 2.35 6.48 -11.67
CA VAL A 247 2.32 5.74 -10.40
C VAL A 247 2.05 4.25 -10.67
N ALA A 248 1.11 3.95 -11.57
CA ALA A 248 0.82 2.60 -12.05
C ALA A 248 2.04 1.92 -12.69
N ILE A 249 2.68 2.56 -13.67
CA ILE A 249 3.87 2.04 -14.37
C ILE A 249 5.02 1.82 -13.40
N ALA A 250 5.29 2.78 -12.50
CA ALA A 250 6.31 2.63 -11.47
C ALA A 250 6.04 1.43 -10.56
N SER A 251 4.78 1.19 -10.18
CA SER A 251 4.42 0.03 -9.37
C SER A 251 4.67 -1.30 -10.09
N ILE A 252 4.35 -1.36 -11.39
CA ILE A 252 4.56 -2.55 -12.24
C ILE A 252 6.06 -2.83 -12.43
N THR A 253 6.86 -1.81 -12.78
CA THR A 253 8.30 -1.97 -13.00
C THR A 253 9.03 -2.37 -11.73
N LEU A 254 8.61 -1.88 -10.56
CA LEU A 254 9.17 -2.30 -9.27
C LEU A 254 8.84 -3.77 -8.95
N LEU A 255 7.63 -4.24 -9.26
CA LEU A 255 7.29 -5.66 -9.14
C LEU A 255 8.16 -6.53 -10.08
N LEU A 256 8.32 -6.13 -11.34
CA LEU A 256 9.13 -6.85 -12.32
C LEU A 256 10.61 -6.89 -11.91
N PHE A 257 11.14 -5.78 -11.38
CA PHE A 257 12.48 -5.73 -10.79
C PHE A 257 12.65 -6.79 -9.69
N ALA A 258 11.69 -6.88 -8.76
CA ALA A 258 11.75 -7.82 -7.64
C ALA A 258 11.69 -9.28 -8.12
N ILE A 259 10.78 -9.61 -9.03
CA ILE A 259 10.62 -10.98 -9.57
C ILE A 259 11.83 -11.38 -10.42
N ARG A 260 12.50 -10.43 -11.08
CA ARG A 260 13.71 -10.71 -11.87
C ARG A 260 14.95 -10.93 -11.01
N SER A 261 14.93 -10.51 -9.75
CA SER A 261 16.06 -10.66 -8.83
C SER A 261 16.32 -12.13 -8.48
N ASN A 262 17.60 -12.47 -8.29
CA ASN A 262 18.02 -13.81 -7.92
C ASN A 262 17.53 -14.14 -6.50
N ASN A 263 16.93 -15.32 -6.33
CA ASN A 263 16.41 -15.77 -5.05
C ASN A 263 17.49 -16.46 -4.20
N ASN A 264 18.59 -15.77 -3.92
CA ASN A 264 19.66 -16.26 -3.04
C ASN A 264 19.39 -15.94 -1.56
N ILE A 265 18.19 -15.48 -1.24
CA ILE A 265 17.82 -15.04 0.10
C ILE A 265 17.59 -16.29 0.95
N LYS A 266 18.39 -16.46 2.00
CA LYS A 266 18.15 -17.51 3.00
C LYS A 266 16.95 -17.10 3.85
N THR A 267 16.03 -18.04 4.06
CA THR A 267 14.91 -17.80 4.98
C THR A 267 15.45 -17.70 6.39
N ASN A 268 15.07 -16.64 7.12
CA ASN A 268 15.31 -16.51 8.55
C ASN A 268 13.99 -16.22 9.27
N TRP A 269 14.03 -16.19 10.60
CA TRP A 269 12.83 -15.93 11.42
C TRP A 269 12.16 -14.59 11.07
N PHE A 270 12.96 -13.53 10.84
CA PHE A 270 12.48 -12.20 10.49
C PHE A 270 11.69 -12.20 9.18
N LEU A 271 12.26 -12.74 8.11
CA LEU A 271 11.63 -12.83 6.80
C LEU A 271 10.37 -13.70 6.82
N ARG A 272 10.26 -14.63 7.78
CA ARG A 272 9.07 -15.46 7.94
C ARG A 272 7.91 -14.68 8.55
N ASN A 273 8.16 -13.88 9.59
CA ASN A 273 7.12 -13.29 10.43
C ASN A 273 6.83 -11.82 10.11
N LEU A 274 7.81 -11.04 9.67
CA LEU A 274 7.62 -9.63 9.33
C LEU A 274 6.48 -9.43 8.30
N PRO A 275 6.42 -10.17 7.17
CA PRO A 275 5.36 -9.95 6.17
C PRO A 275 3.95 -10.27 6.69
N GLN A 276 3.81 -11.09 7.74
CA GLN A 276 2.53 -11.44 8.34
C GLN A 276 1.95 -10.31 9.20
N SER A 277 2.77 -9.33 9.55
CA SER A 277 2.40 -8.22 10.43
C SER A 277 1.86 -7.01 9.68
N THR A 278 1.90 -7.01 8.34
CA THR A 278 1.53 -5.87 7.48
C THR A 278 0.13 -5.31 7.77
N ILE A 279 -0.86 -6.16 8.04
CA ILE A 279 -2.22 -5.72 8.38
C ILE A 279 -2.25 -4.96 9.72
N ILE A 280 -1.57 -5.45 10.75
CA ILE A 280 -1.52 -4.77 12.05
C ILE A 280 -0.73 -3.48 11.94
N THR A 281 0.38 -3.48 11.18
CA THR A 281 1.11 -2.26 10.85
C THR A 281 0.21 -1.25 10.15
N TYR A 282 -0.63 -1.71 9.21
CA TYR A 282 -1.60 -0.87 8.52
C TYR A 282 -2.58 -0.21 9.48
N LEU A 283 -3.14 -0.93 10.45
CA LEU A 283 -4.02 -0.35 11.46
C LEU A 283 -3.27 0.68 12.33
N ILE A 284 -2.15 0.29 12.93
CA ILE A 284 -1.43 1.12 13.91
C ILE A 284 -0.96 2.44 13.30
N HIS A 285 -0.32 2.42 12.12
CA HIS A 285 0.27 3.64 11.56
C HIS A 285 -0.76 4.67 11.08
N SER A 286 -2.00 4.26 10.79
CA SER A 286 -3.05 5.11 10.22
C SER A 286 -4.12 5.52 11.24
N THR A 287 -4.00 5.10 12.50
CA THR A 287 -5.01 5.43 13.52
C THR A 287 -4.83 6.85 14.09
N CYS A 288 -5.94 7.58 14.19
CA CYS A 288 -6.01 9.03 14.39
C CYS A 288 -5.23 9.58 15.60
N TRP A 289 -5.29 8.95 16.77
CA TRP A 289 -4.63 9.50 17.94
C TRP A 289 -3.13 9.14 18.00
N LEU A 290 -2.75 7.98 17.46
CA LEU A 290 -1.34 7.58 17.34
C LEU A 290 -0.58 8.45 16.34
N THR A 291 -1.26 9.03 15.34
CA THR A 291 -0.63 9.99 14.44
C THR A 291 -0.19 11.27 15.15
N ILE A 292 -0.80 11.65 16.28
CA ILE A 292 -0.37 12.79 17.08
C ILE A 292 1.06 12.57 17.57
N PHE A 293 1.35 11.40 18.17
CA PHE A 293 2.71 11.06 18.62
C PHE A 293 3.72 11.03 17.49
N ARG A 294 3.32 10.48 16.34
CA ARG A 294 4.14 10.44 15.12
C ARG A 294 4.49 11.86 14.66
N GLN A 295 3.49 12.73 14.57
CA GLN A 295 3.64 14.12 14.16
C GLN A 295 4.47 14.93 15.18
N SER A 296 4.17 14.80 16.47
CA SER A 296 4.93 15.46 17.55
C SER A 296 6.41 15.05 17.53
N PHE A 297 6.70 13.77 17.30
CA PHE A 297 8.08 13.29 17.22
C PHE A 297 8.81 13.85 15.99
N ILE A 298 8.17 13.85 14.81
CA ILE A 298 8.76 14.45 13.60
C ILE A 298 9.00 15.94 13.79
N MET A 299 8.03 16.68 14.35
CA MET A 299 8.19 18.11 14.63
C MET A 299 9.31 18.38 15.65
N TRP A 300 9.40 17.57 16.70
CA TRP A 300 10.50 17.64 17.66
C TRP A 300 11.86 17.44 16.96
N GLN A 301 12.00 16.43 16.08
CA GLN A 301 13.23 16.21 15.33
C GLN A 301 13.57 17.37 14.39
N ILE A 302 12.57 17.93 13.69
CA ILE A 302 12.76 19.09 12.81
C ILE A 302 13.29 20.28 13.60
N ASN A 303 12.75 20.53 14.79
CA ASN A 303 13.15 21.66 15.63
C ASN A 303 14.56 21.51 16.21
N HIS A 304 15.00 20.29 16.53
CA HIS A 304 16.31 20.05 17.17
C HIS A 304 17.44 19.77 16.17
N TYR A 305 17.16 19.03 15.10
CA TYR A 305 18.18 18.54 14.16
C TYR A 305 17.98 19.06 12.73
N GLY A 306 16.86 19.72 12.45
CA GLY A 306 16.52 20.22 11.13
C GLY A 306 15.79 19.21 10.25
N ILE A 307 15.06 19.74 9.26
CA ILE A 307 14.23 18.95 8.34
C ILE A 307 15.03 17.98 7.47
N LEU A 308 16.23 18.35 7.00
CA LEU A 308 17.03 17.48 6.14
C LEU A 308 17.47 16.21 6.88
N PHE A 309 17.95 16.36 8.12
CA PHE A 309 18.29 15.23 8.97
C PHE A 309 17.06 14.34 9.23
N THR A 310 15.93 14.96 9.57
CA THR A 310 14.67 14.25 9.82
C THR A 310 14.24 13.43 8.59
N LEU A 311 14.34 14.00 7.39
CA LEU A 311 14.03 13.30 6.14
C LEU A 311 14.97 12.12 5.86
N CYS A 312 16.26 12.26 6.16
CA CYS A 312 17.22 11.16 6.06
C CYS A 312 16.91 10.01 7.04
N MET A 313 16.36 10.32 8.21
CA MET A 313 15.98 9.34 9.24
C MET A 313 14.60 8.72 9.02
N LEU A 314 13.80 9.24 8.08
CA LEU A 314 12.44 8.77 7.82
C LEU A 314 12.34 7.26 7.51
N PRO A 315 13.21 6.64 6.69
CA PRO A 315 13.15 5.20 6.45
C PRO A 315 13.37 4.37 7.73
N LEU A 316 14.30 4.81 8.60
CA LEU A 316 14.55 4.16 9.88
C LEU A 316 13.34 4.30 10.80
N PHE A 317 12.76 5.50 10.86
CA PHE A 317 11.55 5.76 11.65
C PHE A 317 10.37 4.89 11.21
N ALA A 318 10.11 4.79 9.90
CA ALA A 318 9.09 3.91 9.35
C ALA A 318 9.35 2.44 9.69
N PHE A 319 10.62 2.02 9.67
CA PHE A 319 11.02 0.67 10.07
C PHE A 319 10.78 0.42 11.56
N CYS A 320 11.05 1.39 12.44
CA CYS A 320 10.75 1.30 13.87
C CYS A 320 9.24 1.12 14.12
N ILE A 321 8.37 1.88 13.44
CA ILE A 321 6.91 1.71 13.52
C ILE A 321 6.53 0.29 13.06
N TYR A 322 7.12 -0.20 11.98
CA TYR A 322 6.88 -1.55 11.48
C TYR A 322 7.29 -2.63 12.49
N LEU A 323 8.44 -2.47 13.16
CA LEU A 323 8.91 -3.40 14.20
C LEU A 323 7.99 -3.38 15.43
N LEU A 324 7.55 -2.20 15.87
CA LEU A 324 6.59 -2.07 16.97
C LEU A 324 5.27 -2.81 16.64
N ALA A 325 4.74 -2.60 15.44
CA ALA A 325 3.55 -3.29 14.98
C ALA A 325 3.76 -4.81 14.87
N THR A 326 4.96 -5.25 14.47
CA THR A 326 5.34 -6.66 14.43
C THR A 326 5.35 -7.27 15.83
N PHE A 327 5.86 -6.55 16.82
CA PHE A 327 5.84 -7.00 18.21
C PHE A 327 4.41 -7.16 18.73
N ILE A 328 3.53 -6.19 18.46
CA ILE A 328 2.10 -6.27 18.80
C ILE A 328 1.44 -7.47 18.11
N ASN A 329 1.75 -7.72 16.84
CA ASN A 329 1.24 -8.88 16.13
C ASN A 329 1.69 -10.19 16.78
N ILE A 330 2.95 -10.31 17.22
CA ILE A 330 3.44 -11.52 17.91
C ILE A 330 2.68 -11.74 19.22
N ILE A 331 2.41 -10.69 19.99
CA ILE A 331 1.61 -10.77 21.22
C ILE A 331 0.19 -11.23 20.90
N TYR A 332 -0.47 -10.60 19.92
CA TYR A 332 -1.80 -10.98 19.47
C TYR A 332 -1.87 -12.46 19.07
N GLU A 333 -0.91 -12.93 18.26
CA GLU A 333 -0.88 -14.30 17.77
C GLU A 333 -0.70 -15.33 18.89
N LYS A 334 0.10 -14.99 19.92
CA LYS A 334 0.30 -15.84 21.10
C LYS A 334 -0.94 -15.94 21.99
N ILE A 335 -1.61 -14.81 22.26
CA ILE A 335 -2.72 -14.75 23.22
C ILE A 335 -4.05 -15.15 22.57
N LEU A 336 -4.43 -14.46 21.49
CA LEU A 336 -5.77 -14.55 20.90
C LEU A 336 -5.79 -15.30 19.57
N GLY A 337 -4.76 -15.12 18.72
CA GLY A 337 -4.73 -15.70 17.38
C GLY A 337 -4.79 -17.23 17.39
N ASN A 338 -4.05 -17.86 18.32
CA ASN A 338 -4.09 -19.32 18.50
C ASN A 338 -5.44 -19.84 19.01
N PHE A 339 -6.10 -19.07 19.88
CA PHE A 339 -7.41 -19.39 20.42
C PHE A 339 -8.48 -19.39 19.31
N PHE A 340 -8.60 -18.29 18.56
CA PHE A 340 -9.57 -18.18 17.46
C PHE A 340 -9.32 -19.19 16.34
N ARG A 341 -8.05 -19.49 16.03
CA ARG A 341 -7.71 -20.53 15.04
C ARG A 341 -8.14 -21.93 15.45
N ARG A 342 -8.16 -22.23 16.76
CA ARG A 342 -8.66 -23.52 17.27
C ARG A 342 -10.18 -23.58 17.17
N ILE A 343 -10.87 -22.51 17.54
CA ILE A 343 -12.33 -22.43 17.46
C ILE A 343 -12.83 -22.60 16.03
N LEU A 344 -12.23 -21.90 15.06
CA LEU A 344 -12.69 -21.91 13.67
C LEU A 344 -12.27 -23.15 12.86
N ARG A 345 -11.43 -24.02 13.44
CA ARG A 345 -11.02 -25.29 12.84
C ARG A 345 -11.93 -26.45 13.23
N ASN A 346 -12.58 -26.33 14.38
CA ASN A 346 -13.66 -27.21 14.83
C ASN A 346 -14.97 -26.72 14.23
#